data_AF-A0A496BGJ2-F1
#
_entry.id   AF-A0A496BGJ2-F1
#
_cell.length_a   1.000
_cell.length_b   1.000
_cell.length_c   1.000
_cell.angle_alpha   90.00
_cell.angle_beta   90.00
_cell.angle_gamma   90.00
#
_symmetry.space_group_name_H-M   'P 1'
#
loop_
_entity.id
_entity.type
_entity.pdbx_description
1 polymer ?
#
loop_
_entity_poly.entity_id
_entity_poly.type
_entity_poly.pdbx_seq_one_letter_code
_entity_poly.pdbx_strand_id
1 'polypeptide(L)' 'MNIGGCGVWDGEGNWFTGAMDEVAIFHSPLEDDDIADIMNNGLTSLGVAVEPAGKAAVTWGQLKRKE' A
#
# COMPACT_ATOMS: atom_id res chain seq x y z
N MET A 1 -1.43 4.32 13.36
CA MET A 1 -2.14 4.75 12.15
C MET A 1 -3.51 4.11 12.22
N ASN A 2 -4.57 4.90 12.21
CA ASN A 2 -5.94 4.40 12.26
C ASN A 2 -6.47 4.42 10.83
N ILE A 3 -6.83 3.27 10.28
CA ILE A 3 -7.34 3.13 8.90
C ILE A 3 -8.77 2.60 8.97
N GLY A 4 -9.65 3.12 8.10
CA GLY A 4 -11.09 2.85 8.17
C GLY A 4 -11.78 3.76 9.17
N GLY A 5 -12.80 3.25 9.88
CA GLY A 5 -13.58 4.01 10.86
C GLY A 5 -14.80 4.70 10.26
N CYS A 6 -15.92 3.98 10.16
CA CYS A 6 -17.25 4.59 10.13
C CYS A 6 -17.88 4.31 11.49
N GLY A 7 -18.00 5.34 12.33
CA GLY A 7 -18.49 5.19 13.70
C GLY A 7 -19.83 4.45 13.73
N VAL A 8 -19.91 3.38 14.51
CA VAL A 8 -21.17 2.70 14.84
C VAL A 8 -21.80 3.54 15.96
N TRP A 9 -22.07 4.82 15.69
CA TRP A 9 -22.59 5.80 16.66
C TRP A 9 -21.92 5.79 18.05
N ASP A 10 -20.72 5.22 18.18
CA ASP A 10 -19.93 5.11 19.40
C ASP A 10 -18.65 5.93 19.29
N GLY A 11 -18.17 6.43 20.44
CA GLY A 11 -17.00 7.29 20.50
C GLY A 11 -15.67 6.55 20.32
N GLU A 12 -15.70 5.23 20.11
CA GLU A 12 -14.52 4.37 20.14
C GLU A 12 -13.80 4.32 18.79
N GLY A 13 -14.47 4.74 17.71
CA GLY A 13 -13.88 4.81 16.37
C GLY A 13 -13.53 3.41 15.87
N ASN A 14 -14.48 2.76 15.20
CA ASN A 14 -14.37 1.38 14.69
C ASN A 14 -13.32 1.22 13.57
N TRP A 15 -12.05 1.26 13.96
CA TRP A 15 -10.92 1.15 13.05
C TRP A 15 -10.76 -0.28 12.55
N PHE A 16 -10.23 -0.40 11.33
CA PHE A 16 -9.79 -1.68 10.82
C PHE A 16 -8.61 -2.20 11.66
N THR A 17 -8.75 -3.40 12.24
CA THR A 17 -7.74 -4.01 13.12
C THR A 17 -6.81 -4.98 12.40
N GLY A 18 -7.05 -5.25 11.11
CA GLY A 18 -6.23 -6.13 10.29
C GLY A 18 -4.98 -5.46 9.70
N ALA A 19 -4.17 -6.25 9.02
CA ALA A 19 -3.08 -5.74 8.17
C ALA A 19 -3.62 -5.40 6.78
N MET A 20 -3.14 -4.29 6.21
CA MET A 20 -3.38 -3.90 4.82
C MET A 20 -2.05 -3.95 4.07
N ASP A 21 -2.07 -4.51 2.88
CA ASP A 21 -0.96 -4.51 1.94
C ASP A 21 -1.47 -4.09 0.56
N GLU A 22 -0.56 -3.64 -0.30
CA GLU A 22 -0.84 -3.23 -1.69
C GLU A 22 -2.02 -2.24 -1.79
N VAL A 23 -1.84 -1.03 -1.26
CA VAL A 23 -2.87 0.03 -1.26
C VAL A 23 -2.54 1.10 -2.31
N ALA A 24 -3.52 1.44 -3.17
CA ALA A 24 -3.44 2.55 -4.11
C ALA A 24 -4.50 3.63 -3.83
N ILE A 25 -4.14 4.89 -4.12
CA ILE A 25 -5.03 6.05 -4.04
C ILE A 25 -5.08 6.71 -5.42
N PHE A 26 -6.29 6.86 -5.97
CA PHE A 26 -6.50 7.43 -7.29
C PHE A 26 -6.99 8.88 -7.18
N HIS A 27 -6.40 9.77 -7.98
CA HIS A 27 -6.81 11.18 -8.04
C HIS A 27 -7.89 11.45 -9.10
N SER A 28 -8.35 10.40 -9.79
CA SER A 28 -9.32 10.42 -10.88
C SER A 28 -10.35 9.31 -10.63
N PRO A 29 -11.61 9.47 -11.08
CA PRO A 29 -12.52 8.33 -11.17
C PRO A 29 -11.90 7.21 -12.00
N LEU A 30 -12.15 5.97 -11.57
CA LEU A 30 -11.84 4.76 -12.33
C LEU A 30 -12.99 4.49 -13.30
N GLU A 31 -12.65 4.14 -14.54
CA GLU A 31 -13.60 3.67 -15.54
C GLU A 31 -13.87 2.16 -15.36
N ASP A 32 -14.91 1.62 -16.01
CA ASP A 32 -15.27 0.21 -15.88
C ASP A 32 -14.12 -0.73 -16.30
N ASP A 33 -13.36 -0.33 -17.32
CA ASP A 33 -12.19 -1.08 -17.79
C ASP A 33 -11.04 -1.04 -16.77
N ASP A 34 -10.83 0.09 -16.08
CA ASP A 34 -9.82 0.19 -15.01
C ASP A 34 -10.18 -0.73 -13.83
N ILE A 35 -11.47 -0.76 -13.47
CA ILE A 35 -11.97 -1.64 -12.40
C ILE A 35 -11.77 -3.11 -12.80
N ALA A 36 -12.09 -3.47 -14.05
CA ALA A 36 -11.91 -4.82 -14.56
C ALA A 36 -10.42 -5.21 -14.58
N ASP A 37 -9.53 -4.30 -14.97
CA ASP A 37 -8.09 -4.53 -14.97
C ASP A 37 -7.56 -4.75 -13.55
N ILE A 38 -7.88 -3.84 -12.61
CA ILE A 38 -7.45 -3.95 -11.21
C ILE A 38 -7.98 -5.24 -10.57
N MET A 39 -9.22 -5.64 -10.84
CA MET A 39 -9.80 -6.87 -10.31
C MET A 39 -9.07 -8.12 -10.83
N ASN A 40 -8.71 -8.15 -12.11
CA ASN A 40 -8.12 -9.32 -12.75
C ASN A 40 -6.59 -9.40 -12.56
N ASN A 41 -5.90 -8.26 -12.54
CA ASN A 41 -4.44 -8.15 -12.60
C ASN A 41 -3.83 -7.50 -11.35
N GLY A 42 -4.65 -7.06 -10.39
CA GLY A 42 -4.20 -6.39 -9.17
C GLY A 42 -3.58 -5.02 -9.46
N LEU A 43 -2.83 -4.49 -8.49
CA LEU A 43 -2.14 -3.20 -8.62
C LEU A 43 -0.73 -3.32 -9.23
N THR A 44 -0.44 -4.44 -9.91
CA THR A 44 0.90 -4.78 -10.42
C THR A 44 1.46 -3.72 -11.38
N SER A 45 0.59 -3.10 -12.18
CA SER A 45 0.94 -2.01 -13.11
C SER A 45 1.42 -0.74 -12.39
N LEU A 46 1.06 -0.54 -11.13
CA LEU A 46 1.47 0.60 -10.31
C LEU A 46 2.83 0.40 -9.62
N GLY A 47 3.49 -0.75 -9.81
CA GLY A 47 4.80 -1.02 -9.24
C GLY A 47 4.77 -1.20 -7.71
N VAL A 48 3.73 -1.85 -7.18
CA VAL A 48 3.52 -2.11 -5.74
C VAL A 48 4.52 -3.07 -5.09
N ALA A 49 5.62 -3.43 -5.77
CA ALA A 49 6.69 -4.18 -5.16
C ALA A 49 7.32 -3.35 -4.03
N VAL A 50 6.92 -3.63 -2.78
CA VAL A 50 7.85 -3.46 -1.67
C VAL A 50 8.98 -4.42 -2.02
N GLU A 51 10.13 -3.91 -2.42
CA GLU A 51 11.34 -4.72 -2.67
C GLU A 51 12.12 -4.82 -1.34
N PRO A 52 11.84 -5.78 -0.43
CA PRO A 52 12.67 -5.99 0.76
C PRO A 52 13.97 -6.71 0.39
N ALA A 53 13.96 -7.56 -0.65
CA ALA A 53 15.11 -8.33 -1.07
C ALA A 53 16.14 -7.41 -1.76
N GLY A 54 17.21 -7.07 -1.04
CA GLY A 54 18.32 -6.31 -1.58
C GLY A 54 18.47 -4.90 -1.03
N LYS A 55 17.41 -4.27 -0.48
CA LYS A 55 17.56 -2.93 0.11
C LYS A 55 18.41 -2.90 1.37
N ALA A 56 18.39 -3.95 2.18
CA ALA A 56 19.30 -4.09 3.31
C ALA A 56 20.76 -4.16 2.83
N ALA A 57 21.07 -5.05 1.88
CA ALA A 57 22.42 -5.21 1.34
C ALA A 57 22.92 -3.93 0.63
N VAL A 58 22.06 -3.26 -0.14
CA VAL A 58 22.37 -1.98 -0.81
C VAL A 58 22.61 -0.87 0.21
N THR A 59 21.78 -0.75 1.25
CA THR A 59 21.95 0.24 2.33
C THR A 59 23.27 0.02 3.09
N TRP A 60 23.57 -1.23 3.47
CA TRP A 60 24.83 -1.57 4.12
C TRP A 60 26.05 -1.31 3.22
N GLY A 61 25.93 -1.60 1.93
CA GLY A 61 26.96 -1.27 0.94
C GLY A 61 27.19 0.23 0.78
N GLN A 62 26.13 1.05 0.87
CA GLN A 62 26.23 2.51 0.82
C GLN A 62 26.87 3.11 2.08
N LEU A 63 26.56 2.57 3.26
CA LEU A 63 27.16 3.01 4.52
C LEU A 63 28.67 2.73 4.56
N LYS A 64 29.10 1.51 4.19
CA LYS A 64 30.53 1.16 4.15
C LYS A 64 31.36 1.94 3.15
N ARG A 65 30.75 2.48 2.09
CA ARG A 65 31.45 3.32 1.09
C ARG A 65 31.70 4.74 1.58
N LYS A 66 31.07 5.17 2.67
CA LYS A 66 31.20 6.53 3.23
C LYS A 66 32.22 6.61 4.37
N GLU A 67 32.79 5.48 4.79
CA GLU A 67 33.96 5.40 5.69
C GLU A 67 35.25 5.36 4.87
#